data_AF-A0A849D808-F1
#
_entry.id   AF-A0A849D808-F1
#
_cell.length_a   1.000
_cell.length_b   1.000
_cell.length_c   1.000
_cell.angle_alpha   90.00
_cell.angle_beta   90.00
_cell.angle_gamma   90.00
#
_symmetry.space_group_name_H-M   'P 1'
#
loop_
_entity.id
_entity.type
_entity.pdbx_description
1 polymer ?
#
loop_
_entity_poly.entity_id
_entity_poly.type
_entity_poly.pdbx_seq_one_letter_code
_entity_poly.pdbx_strand_id
1 'polypeptide(L)' 'MGRFSRLRKNRKFDYTPRYYDDKGEGNPYKIERKLDKFRTTYNTAGGIKGKFSRAMQDRARKGDPYLKLRMLLIIAIL' A
#
# COMPACT_ATOMS: atom_id res chain seq x y z
N MET A 1 28.19 -1.08 2.50
CA MET A 1 26.78 -1.44 2.77
C MET A 1 25.93 -0.92 1.61
N GLY A 2 25.56 -1.65 0.57
CA GLY A 2 25.22 -3.06 0.44
C GLY A 2 23.84 -3.07 -0.23
N ARG A 3 23.80 -3.30 -1.55
CA ARG A 3 22.67 -3.04 -2.48
C ARG A 3 21.45 -3.99 -2.27
N PHE A 4 21.07 -4.28 -1.03
CA PHE A 4 20.02 -5.25 -0.66
C PHE A 4 18.60 -4.69 -0.67
N SER A 5 18.41 -3.36 -0.79
CA SER A 5 17.08 -2.75 -0.69
C SER A 5 16.35 -2.52 -2.02
N ARG A 6 16.98 -2.84 -3.16
CA ARG A 6 16.40 -2.57 -4.49
C ARG A 6 15.85 -3.86 -5.10
N LEU A 7 14.88 -4.48 -4.44
CA LEU A 7 14.09 -5.55 -5.04
C LEU A 7 13.49 -5.02 -6.35
N ARG A 8 13.72 -5.77 -7.43
CA ARG A 8 13.17 -5.46 -8.74
C ARG A 8 11.65 -5.55 -8.64
N LYS A 9 10.96 -4.43 -8.91
CA LYS A 9 9.51 -4.39 -8.91
C LYS A 9 8.97 -5.30 -10.02
N ASN A 10 7.86 -6.00 -9.75
CA ASN A 10 7.18 -6.78 -10.78
C ASN A 10 6.76 -5.87 -11.94
N ARG A 11 6.96 -6.33 -13.18
CA ARG A 11 6.47 -5.61 -14.36
C ARG A 11 4.94 -5.65 -14.33
N LYS A 12 4.32 -4.47 -14.40
CA LYS A 12 2.87 -4.33 -14.58
C LYS A 12 2.62 -4.11 -16.06
N PHE A 13 1.64 -4.80 -16.62
CA PHE A 13 1.17 -4.55 -17.98
C PHE A 13 0.08 -3.49 -17.89
N ASP A 14 0.38 -2.29 -18.39
CA ASP A 14 -0.60 -1.21 -18.52
C ASP A 14 -1.32 -1.41 -19.87
N TYR A 15 -2.52 -1.97 -19.83
CA TYR A 15 -3.40 -2.07 -20.99
C TYR A 15 -4.47 -0.98 -20.91
N THR A 16 -4.59 -0.19 -21.97
CA THR A 16 -5.61 0.85 -22.12
C THR A 16 -6.60 0.42 -23.21
N PRO A 17 -7.82 0.00 -22.85
CA PRO A 17 -8.82 -0.41 -23.84
C PRO A 17 -9.27 0.78 -24.69
N ARG A 18 -9.43 0.58 -26.00
CA ARG A 18 -9.77 1.65 -26.97
C ARG A 18 -11.22 2.11 -26.91
N TYR A 19 -12.15 1.22 -26.55
CA TYR A 19 -13.59 1.45 -26.61
C TYR A 19 -14.28 1.36 -25.24
N TYR A 20 -13.50 1.23 -24.17
CA TYR A 20 -14.04 1.13 -22.83
C TYR A 20 -13.77 2.46 -22.12
N ASP A 21 -14.86 3.13 -21.73
CA ASP A 21 -14.79 4.30 -20.87
C ASP A 21 -14.80 3.84 -19.42
N ASP A 22 -13.62 3.96 -18.82
CA ASP A 22 -13.34 3.52 -17.47
C ASP A 22 -13.82 4.63 -16.53
N LYS A 23 -15.04 4.50 -15.99
CA LYS A 23 -15.71 5.47 -15.09
C LYS A 23 -14.99 5.66 -13.73
N GLY A 24 -13.66 5.59 -13.71
CA GLY A 24 -12.81 5.65 -12.54
C GLY A 24 -12.52 4.30 -11.87
N GLU A 25 -13.05 3.19 -12.38
CA GLU A 25 -12.94 1.87 -11.73
C GLU A 25 -11.65 1.09 -12.08
N GLY A 26 -10.98 1.45 -13.17
CA GLY A 26 -9.73 0.85 -13.63
C GLY A 26 -9.94 -0.24 -14.69
N ASN A 27 -8.86 -0.55 -15.42
CA ASN A 27 -8.92 -1.38 -16.61
C ASN A 27 -9.64 -2.73 -16.33
N PRO A 28 -10.72 -3.07 -17.07
CA PRO A 28 -11.53 -4.26 -16.83
C PRO A 28 -10.76 -5.56 -17.09
N TYR A 29 -9.66 -5.49 -17.85
CA TYR A 29 -8.78 -6.61 -18.16
C TYR A 29 -7.60 -6.72 -17.18
N LYS A 30 -7.56 -5.89 -16.14
CA LYS A 30 -6.51 -5.94 -15.13
C LYS A 30 -6.71 -7.18 -14.26
N ILE A 31 -5.71 -8.07 -14.26
CA ILE A 31 -5.70 -9.25 -13.41
C ILE A 31 -5.40 -8.80 -11.97
N GLU A 32 -6.44 -8.47 -11.22
CA GLU A 32 -6.37 -8.19 -9.78
C GLU A 32 -7.09 -9.26 -8.97
N ARG A 33 -6.57 -9.60 -7.78
CA ARG A 33 -7.30 -10.46 -6.85
C ARG A 33 -8.36 -9.63 -6.12
N LYS A 34 -9.49 -10.27 -5.75
CA LYS A 34 -10.60 -9.63 -5.01
C LYS A 34 -10.16 -8.81 -3.78
N LEU A 35 -9.10 -9.26 -3.11
CA LEU A 35 -8.60 -8.64 -1.88
C LEU A 35 -7.50 -7.59 -2.10
N ASP A 36 -6.98 -7.44 -3.32
CA ASP A 36 -5.84 -6.55 -3.57
C ASP A 36 -6.20 -5.08 -3.31
N LYS A 37 -7.47 -4.69 -3.50
CA LYS A 37 -8.00 -3.36 -3.19
C LYS A 37 -7.94 -3.00 -1.70
N PHE A 38 -7.93 -4.00 -0.82
CA PHE A 38 -7.91 -3.80 0.64
C PHE A 38 -6.49 -3.94 1.24
N ARG A 39 -5.49 -4.33 0.45
CA ARG A 39 -4.12 -4.52 0.93
C ARG A 39 -3.34 -3.21 0.96
N THR A 40 -3.11 -2.70 2.16
CA THR A 40 -2.25 -1.52 2.39
C THR A 40 -0.75 -1.83 2.27
N THR A 41 -0.37 -3.10 2.41
CA THR A 41 1.03 -3.56 2.47
C THR A 41 1.66 -3.81 1.10
N TYR A 42 0.87 -3.97 0.03
CA TYR A 42 1.37 -4.48 -1.26
C TYR A 42 2.18 -3.44 -2.07
N ASN A 43 1.80 -2.17 -2.03
CA ASN A 43 2.66 -1.12 -2.56
C ASN A 43 3.67 -0.77 -1.48
N THR A 44 4.94 -1.17 -1.55
CA THR A 44 5.96 -0.60 -0.66
C THR A 44 6.05 0.90 -0.92
N ALA A 45 5.62 1.74 0.03
CA ALA A 45 5.86 3.17 -0.07
C ALA A 45 7.38 3.38 -0.02
N GLY A 46 7.95 3.81 -1.14
CA GLY A 46 9.36 4.12 -1.22
C GLY A 46 9.71 5.23 -0.23
N GLY A 47 10.77 5.02 0.55
CA GLY A 47 11.37 6.04 1.41
C GLY A 47 10.65 6.29 2.74
N ILE A 48 11.24 7.21 3.53
CA ILE A 48 10.83 7.55 4.89
C ILE A 48 9.51 8.34 4.89
N LYS A 49 9.35 9.32 3.98
CA LYS A 49 8.13 10.14 3.83
C LYS A 49 6.87 9.30 3.59
N GLY A 50 6.98 8.27 2.75
CA GLY A 50 5.87 7.38 2.45
C GLY A 50 5.47 6.49 3.64
N LYS A 51 6.43 6.13 4.50
CA LYS A 51 6.15 5.40 5.75
C LYS A 51 5.42 6.31 6.76
N PHE A 52 5.86 7.56 6.93
CA PHE A 52 5.20 8.53 7.81
C PHE A 52 3.75 8.82 7.39
N SER A 53 3.51 9.10 6.11
CA SER A 53 2.16 9.39 5.61
C SER A 53 1.21 8.21 5.83
N ARG A 54 1.68 6.98 5.64
CA ARG A 54 0.87 5.78 5.91
C ARG A 54 0.59 5.56 7.37
N ALA A 55 1.58 5.72 8.25
CA ALA A 55 1.38 5.60 9.69
C ALA A 55 0.34 6.63 10.19
N MET A 56 0.34 7.83 9.61
CA MET A 56 -0.67 8.86 9.91
C MET A 56 -2.07 8.46 9.39
N GLN A 57 -2.18 7.89 8.19
CA GLN A 57 -3.46 7.37 7.69
C GLN A 57 -3.97 6.16 8.49
N ASP A 58 -3.08 5.27 8.94
CA ASP A 58 -3.44 4.10 9.75
C ASP A 58 -3.99 4.51 11.13
N ARG A 59 -3.48 5.60 11.72
CA ARG A 59 -4.05 6.19 12.94
C ARG A 59 -5.51 6.61 12.80
N ALA A 60 -5.97 6.93 11.60
CA ALA A 60 -7.36 7.36 11.34
C ALA A 60 -8.33 6.19 11.08
N ARG A 61 -7.83 4.96 10.92
CA ARG A 61 -8.67 3.78 10.68
C ARG A 61 -9.35 3.32 11.98
N LYS A 62 -10.69 3.33 11.98
CA LYS A 62 -11.54 2.86 13.08
C LYS A 62 -11.64 1.32 13.15
N GLY A 63 -10.51 0.61 13.07
CA GLY A 63 -10.48 -0.85 12.97
C GLY A 63 -9.96 -1.59 14.21
N ASP A 64 -9.05 -0.98 14.97
CA ASP A 64 -8.42 -1.64 16.13
C ASP A 64 -8.34 -0.65 17.32
N PRO A 65 -9.10 -0.90 18.41
CA PRO A 65 -9.09 -0.01 19.58
C PRO A 65 -7.73 0.00 20.30
N TYR A 66 -6.90 -1.02 20.11
CA TYR A 66 -5.60 -1.14 20.76
C TYR A 66 -4.44 -0.58 19.94
N LEU A 67 -4.71 0.00 18.76
CA LEU A 67 -3.69 0.53 17.87
C LEU A 67 -2.81 1.60 18.56
N LYS A 68 -3.43 2.48 19.36
CA LYS A 68 -2.70 3.51 20.13
C LYS A 68 -1.79 2.92 21.20
N LEU A 69 -2.29 1.92 21.93
CA LEU A 69 -1.55 1.24 22.99
C LEU A 69 -0.34 0.50 22.41
N ARG A 70 -0.53 -0.29 21.35
CA ARG A 70 0.54 -1.04 20.67
C ARG A 70 1.61 -0.12 20.10
N MET A 71 1.22 0.99 19.48
CA MET A 71 2.16 1.97 18.95
C MET A 71 2.99 2.63 20.05
N LEU A 72 2.40 2.97 21.20
CA LEU A 72 3.12 3.53 22.34
C LEU A 72 4.12 2.52 22.91
N LEU A 73 3.70 1.26 23.04
CA LEU A 73 4.54 0.14 23.50
C LEU A 73 5.75 -0.08 22.59
N ILE A 74 5.57 -0.02 21.26
CA ILE A 74 6.67 -0.12 20.28
C ILE A 74 7.66 1.04 20.43
N ILE A 75 7.19 2.28 20.60
CA ILE A 75 8.06 3.46 20.78
C ILE A 75 8.83 3.38 22.11
N ALA A 76 8.25 2.78 23.15
CA ALA A 76 8.88 2.69 24.46
C ALA A 76 9.99 1.62 24.53
N ILE A 77 9.87 0.53 23.77
CA ILE A 77 10.84 -0.59 23.78
C ILE A 77 12.00 -0.37 22.81
N LEU A 78 11.75 0.30 21.69
CA LEU A 78 12.63 0.36 20.50
C LEU A 78 13.35 1.70 20.41
#